data_AF-A0A9B2MTI5-F1
#
_entry.id   AF-A0A9B2MTI5-F1
#
_cell.length_a   1.000
_cell.length_b   1.000
_cell.length_c   1.000
_cell.angle_alpha   90.00
_cell.angle_beta   90.00
_cell.angle_gamma   90.00
#
_symmetry.space_group_name_H-M   'P 1'
#
loop_
_entity.id
_entity.type
_entity.pdbx_description
1 polymer ?
#
loop_
_entity_poly.entity_id
_entity_poly.type
_entity_poly.pdbx_seq_one_letter_code
_entity_poly.pdbx_strand_id
1 'polypeptide(L)'
;MDETYFDEAPAGNFETATLEITKELDVNELNSQNTVPVGADTAKKNRENETYTSSEVPSSKDLSNIPFKHIDIHSFFSDRNEVVDRALKDCQESLINEEEKDIIGSWLLTEISLWDIEKERLVILSKKAIYSIKYDFISLKILEYNRIPLLQIDTLVSGELVYPPSSLAPKRHMSGIRLMWNKGNPVPLTKKWNPFAKDIPWLTYASHPLFWYKGSEAEKARFNVEGLQSLIKDFLPSDCIIRNGLIIIENYFGVGALVHNRNGLGFYKIRGKVSF
;
A
#
# COMPACT_ATOMS: atom_id res chain seq x y z
N MET A 1 16.73 24.95 58.60
CA MET A 1 16.41 26.38 58.65
C MET A 1 17.08 26.97 57.43
N ASP A 2 16.43 27.29 56.31
CA ASP A 2 15.03 27.59 55.98
C ASP A 2 14.85 27.24 54.46
N GLU A 3 13.87 26.44 54.02
CA GLU A 3 12.47 26.75 53.66
C GLU A 3 12.27 27.72 52.47
N THR A 4 11.56 27.19 51.44
CA THR A 4 10.68 27.84 50.42
C THR A 4 11.30 28.59 49.23
N TYR A 5 10.75 28.59 48.00
CA TYR A 5 9.39 28.39 47.50
C TYR A 5 9.43 27.91 46.02
N PHE A 6 8.49 27.05 45.60
CA PHE A 6 8.27 26.64 44.20
C PHE A 6 7.19 27.54 43.56
N ASP A 7 7.43 28.11 42.38
CA ASP A 7 6.41 28.83 41.61
C ASP A 7 5.55 27.86 40.79
N GLU A 8 4.27 27.84 41.13
CA GLU A 8 3.20 27.05 40.54
C GLU A 8 2.59 27.82 39.34
N ALA A 9 2.52 27.16 38.17
CA ALA A 9 1.91 27.73 36.96
C ALA A 9 0.38 27.84 37.11
N PRO A 10 -0.28 28.84 36.50
CA PRO A 10 -1.70 29.07 36.72
C PRO A 10 -2.58 27.97 36.11
N ALA A 11 -3.56 27.50 36.90
CA ALA A 11 -4.63 26.62 36.48
C ALA A 11 -5.55 27.33 35.47
N GLY A 12 -5.59 26.82 34.23
CA GLY A 12 -6.56 27.25 33.23
C GLY A 12 -7.91 26.58 33.48
N ASN A 13 -8.91 27.38 33.85
CA ASN A 13 -10.31 26.98 33.88
C ASN A 13 -10.79 26.68 32.44
N PHE A 14 -11.15 25.43 32.16
CA PHE A 14 -11.91 25.05 30.96
C PHE A 14 -13.39 24.92 31.31
N GLU A 15 -14.05 26.05 31.49
CA GLU A 15 -15.52 26.10 31.48
C GLU A 15 -16.00 26.30 30.04
N THR A 16 -16.78 25.34 29.54
CA THR A 16 -17.82 25.48 28.51
C THR A 16 -17.49 26.27 27.23
N ALA A 17 -17.06 25.55 26.18
CA ALA A 17 -17.18 26.03 24.80
C ALA A 17 -18.40 25.36 24.14
N THR A 18 -19.55 26.03 24.17
CA THR A 18 -20.74 25.69 23.40
C THR A 18 -20.54 26.15 21.95
N LEU A 19 -20.63 25.23 20.99
CA LEU A 19 -20.62 25.53 19.55
C LEU A 19 -22.01 25.97 19.10
N GLU A 20 -22.17 27.24 18.74
CA GLU A 20 -23.33 27.75 17.99
C GLU A 20 -23.21 27.37 16.50
N ILE A 21 -24.26 26.78 15.95
CA ILE A 21 -24.38 26.46 14.52
C ILE A 21 -25.29 27.51 13.89
N THR A 22 -24.72 28.44 13.14
CA THR A 22 -25.50 29.39 12.33
C THR A 22 -26.12 28.66 11.16
N LYS A 23 -27.45 28.64 11.12
CA LYS A 23 -28.27 28.03 10.09
C LYS A 23 -28.67 29.13 9.10
N GLU A 24 -27.93 29.29 8.02
CA GLU A 24 -28.35 30.15 6.91
C GLU A 24 -29.30 29.36 6.00
N LEU A 25 -30.56 29.79 6.05
CA LEU A 25 -31.63 29.44 5.13
C LEU A 25 -31.71 30.58 4.12
N ASP A 26 -31.57 30.28 2.83
CA ASP A 26 -32.08 31.16 1.77
C ASP A 26 -32.98 30.33 0.85
N VAL A 27 -34.24 30.74 0.76
CA VAL A 27 -35.27 30.23 -0.13
C VAL A 27 -36.06 31.42 -0.66
N ASN A 28 -36.40 31.33 -1.96
CA ASN A 28 -37.24 32.17 -2.84
C ASN A 28 -36.44 33.22 -3.65
N GLU A 29 -36.63 33.37 -4.97
CA GLU A 29 -37.88 33.25 -5.72
C GLU A 29 -37.63 33.10 -7.26
N LEU A 30 -38.67 32.62 -7.97
CA LEU A 30 -38.77 32.38 -9.42
C LEU A 30 -38.58 33.64 -10.29
N ASN A 31 -38.00 33.50 -11.51
CA ASN A 31 -38.80 33.63 -12.74
C ASN A 31 -38.09 33.15 -14.03
N SER A 32 -38.95 32.64 -14.92
CA SER A 32 -38.76 32.00 -16.22
C SER A 32 -38.10 32.88 -17.29
N GLN A 33 -37.40 32.27 -18.27
CA GLN A 33 -37.70 32.40 -19.71
C GLN A 33 -36.79 31.51 -20.59
N ASN A 34 -37.44 30.59 -21.32
CA ASN A 34 -36.90 29.85 -22.46
C ASN A 34 -36.98 30.72 -23.72
N THR A 35 -35.87 30.88 -24.45
CA THR A 35 -35.88 31.18 -25.90
C THR A 35 -34.56 30.76 -26.55
N VAL A 36 -34.65 29.84 -27.52
CA VAL A 36 -33.65 29.57 -28.55
C VAL A 36 -33.91 30.52 -29.73
N PRO A 37 -32.87 30.97 -30.46
CA PRO A 37 -32.94 30.83 -31.92
C PRO A 37 -31.63 30.35 -32.57
N VAL A 38 -31.82 29.97 -33.83
CA VAL A 38 -31.01 29.20 -34.78
C VAL A 38 -30.15 30.09 -35.70
N GLY A 39 -29.02 29.53 -36.18
CA GLY A 39 -28.36 29.84 -37.48
C GLY A 39 -27.24 30.89 -37.46
N ALA A 40 -26.20 30.88 -38.29
CA ALA A 40 -25.80 30.03 -39.42
C ALA A 40 -24.31 30.30 -39.77
N ASP A 41 -23.79 29.46 -40.66
CA ASP A 41 -22.42 29.31 -41.21
C ASP A 41 -21.60 30.55 -41.57
N THR A 42 -20.25 30.43 -41.52
CA THR A 42 -19.39 30.63 -42.70
C THR A 42 -17.94 30.16 -42.50
N ALA A 43 -17.31 29.78 -43.61
CA ALA A 43 -16.14 28.92 -43.71
C ALA A 43 -14.81 29.63 -44.11
N LYS A 44 -13.70 28.87 -43.95
CA LYS A 44 -12.36 28.95 -44.61
C LYS A 44 -11.40 30.04 -44.13
N LYS A 45 -10.17 29.66 -43.72
CA LYS A 45 -9.01 29.40 -44.61
C LYS A 45 -7.76 28.95 -43.81
N ASN A 46 -7.05 27.96 -44.33
CA ASN A 46 -5.76 27.43 -43.82
C ASN A 46 -4.60 28.43 -44.00
N ARG A 47 -3.62 28.43 -43.08
CA ARG A 47 -2.18 28.28 -43.41
C ARG A 47 -1.25 28.10 -42.18
N GLU A 48 -0.60 26.92 -42.15
CA GLU A 48 0.81 26.58 -41.84
C GLU A 48 1.56 27.14 -40.60
N ASN A 49 2.02 26.15 -39.80
CA ASN A 49 3.31 26.00 -39.10
C ASN A 49 3.68 26.95 -37.94
N GLU A 50 3.80 26.40 -36.73
CA GLU A 50 5.12 26.23 -36.08
C GLU A 50 5.05 25.41 -34.78
N THR A 51 6.16 24.72 -34.55
CA THR A 51 6.47 23.64 -33.63
C THR A 51 6.51 24.09 -32.17
N TYR A 52 5.64 23.56 -31.31
CA TYR A 52 5.92 23.41 -29.87
C TYR A 52 5.25 22.15 -29.34
N THR A 53 6.07 21.16 -29.02
CA THR A 53 5.72 19.94 -28.29
C THR A 53 5.18 20.32 -26.92
N SER A 54 3.85 20.43 -26.80
CA SER A 54 3.19 20.53 -25.50
C SER A 54 2.96 19.12 -24.98
N SER A 55 3.53 18.86 -23.81
CA SER A 55 3.41 17.64 -23.05
C SER A 55 1.92 17.35 -22.82
N GLU A 56 1.39 16.31 -23.47
CA GLU A 56 0.05 15.83 -23.19
C GLU A 56 0.01 15.32 -21.75
N VAL A 57 -0.60 16.13 -20.89
CA VAL A 57 -1.10 15.72 -19.59
C VAL A 57 -2.09 14.58 -19.83
N PRO A 58 -1.93 13.40 -19.20
CA PRO A 58 -2.86 12.29 -19.42
C PRO A 58 -4.29 12.72 -19.07
N SER A 59 -5.19 12.50 -20.02
CA SER A 59 -6.64 12.68 -19.90
C SER A 59 -7.17 12.14 -18.56
N SER A 60 -8.03 12.92 -17.93
CA SER A 60 -8.63 12.75 -16.58
C SER A 60 -9.51 11.52 -16.37
N LYS A 61 -9.35 10.45 -17.16
CA LYS A 61 -10.20 9.25 -17.13
C LYS A 61 -9.63 8.03 -16.43
N ASP A 62 -8.45 8.08 -15.81
CA ASP A 62 -7.86 6.89 -15.15
C ASP A 62 -7.27 7.13 -13.75
N LEU A 63 -7.61 8.25 -13.10
CA LEU A 63 -7.18 8.52 -11.71
C LEU A 63 -8.15 7.97 -10.66
N SER A 64 -9.34 7.53 -11.06
CA SER A 64 -10.37 7.04 -10.14
C SER A 64 -10.06 5.66 -9.54
N ASN A 65 -9.19 4.89 -10.20
CA ASN A 65 -8.95 3.47 -9.90
C ASN A 65 -7.61 3.22 -9.18
N ILE A 66 -6.81 4.27 -8.94
CA ILE A 66 -5.53 4.11 -8.25
C ILE A 66 -5.80 3.89 -6.76
N PRO A 67 -5.36 2.75 -6.19
CA PRO A 67 -5.31 2.61 -4.74
C PRO A 67 -4.36 3.70 -4.22
N PHE A 68 -4.71 4.38 -3.11
CA PHE A 68 -3.91 5.46 -2.50
C PHE A 68 -4.10 6.91 -3.03
N LYS A 69 -5.35 7.35 -3.24
CA LYS A 69 -5.63 8.78 -3.51
C LYS A 69 -5.09 9.67 -2.37
N HIS A 70 -4.34 10.71 -2.72
CA HIS A 70 -3.77 11.73 -1.82
C HIS A 70 -2.57 11.32 -0.95
N ILE A 71 -1.69 10.44 -1.45
CA ILE A 71 -0.42 10.14 -0.77
C ILE A 71 0.69 11.09 -1.24
N ASP A 72 1.38 11.73 -0.28
CA ASP A 72 2.67 12.38 -0.50
C ASP A 72 3.79 11.32 -0.56
N ILE A 73 4.37 11.13 -1.75
CA ILE A 73 5.40 10.12 -2.01
C ILE A 73 6.74 10.49 -1.38
N HIS A 74 7.07 11.78 -1.28
CA HIS A 74 8.34 12.25 -0.73
C HIS A 74 8.41 12.08 0.79
N SER A 75 7.26 11.84 1.41
CA SER A 75 7.21 11.45 2.81
C SER A 75 7.79 10.05 3.06
N PHE A 76 7.88 9.15 2.07
CA PHE A 76 8.44 7.81 2.28
C PHE A 76 9.97 7.86 2.36
N PHE A 77 10.55 7.15 3.34
CA PHE A 77 12.01 7.00 3.38
C PHE A 77 12.55 6.19 2.20
N SER A 78 11.75 5.25 1.69
CA SER A 78 12.01 4.46 0.49
C SER A 78 11.91 5.24 -0.84
N ASP A 79 11.38 6.48 -0.80
CA ASP A 79 11.40 7.37 -1.97
C ASP A 79 12.80 7.91 -2.27
N ARG A 80 13.67 8.00 -1.27
CA ARG A 80 15.04 8.49 -1.46
C ARG A 80 15.83 7.56 -2.38
N ASN A 81 16.64 8.16 -3.25
CA ASN A 81 17.49 7.41 -4.17
C ASN A 81 18.41 6.47 -3.40
N GLU A 82 18.61 5.26 -3.95
CA GLU A 82 19.51 4.22 -3.45
C GLU A 82 19.18 3.64 -2.06
N VAL A 83 18.21 4.19 -1.31
CA VAL A 83 17.88 3.69 0.04
C VAL A 83 17.34 2.26 -0.03
N VAL A 84 16.45 1.99 -0.99
CA VAL A 84 15.92 0.64 -1.23
C VAL A 84 17.03 -0.29 -1.69
N ASP A 85 17.91 0.15 -2.59
CA ASP A 85 18.98 -0.67 -3.15
C ASP A 85 20.04 -1.02 -2.09
N ARG A 86 20.37 -0.05 -1.22
CA ARG A 86 21.23 -0.27 -0.05
C ARG A 86 20.61 -1.24 0.94
N ALA A 87 19.32 -1.08 1.24
CA ALA A 87 18.62 -1.97 2.16
C ALA A 87 18.54 -3.40 1.62
N LEU A 88 18.30 -3.55 0.31
CA LEU A 88 18.32 -4.85 -0.36
C LEU A 88 19.70 -5.49 -0.29
N LYS A 89 20.76 -4.73 -0.56
CA LYS A 89 22.14 -5.22 -0.45
C LYS A 89 22.49 -5.66 0.97
N ASP A 90 22.14 -4.85 1.97
CA ASP A 90 22.34 -5.18 3.39
C ASP A 90 21.61 -6.47 3.78
N CYS A 91 20.37 -6.63 3.33
CA CYS A 91 19.60 -7.86 3.54
C CYS A 91 20.24 -9.08 2.88
N GLN A 92 20.78 -8.93 1.67
CA GLN A 92 21.45 -10.02 0.96
C GLN A 92 22.73 -10.46 1.66
N GLU A 93 23.55 -9.51 2.12
CA GLU A 93 24.80 -9.79 2.81
C GLU A 93 24.58 -10.37 4.22
N SER A 94 23.52 -9.94 4.93
CA SER A 94 23.26 -10.35 6.31
C SER A 94 22.46 -11.65 6.44
N LEU A 95 21.51 -11.92 5.53
CA LEU A 95 20.53 -13.01 5.70
C LEU A 95 20.72 -14.21 4.78
N ILE A 96 21.41 -14.04 3.64
CA ILE A 96 21.49 -15.06 2.61
C ILE A 96 22.80 -15.82 2.74
N ASN A 97 22.69 -17.12 3.01
CA ASN A 97 23.83 -18.03 3.06
C ASN A 97 24.44 -18.20 1.67
N GLU A 98 25.73 -18.55 1.58
CA GLU A 98 26.42 -18.79 0.30
C GLU A 98 25.70 -19.81 -0.60
N GLU A 99 25.03 -20.81 -0.01
CA GLU A 99 24.24 -21.82 -0.74
C GLU A 99 22.90 -21.32 -1.31
N GLU A 100 22.43 -20.15 -0.88
CA GLU A 100 21.16 -19.53 -1.28
C GLU A 100 21.37 -18.19 -1.99
N LYS A 101 22.62 -17.85 -2.31
CA LYS A 101 23.06 -16.60 -2.94
C LYS A 101 22.60 -16.46 -4.39
N ASP A 102 22.00 -17.51 -4.95
CA ASP A 102 21.30 -17.49 -6.23
C ASP A 102 19.98 -16.73 -6.13
N ILE A 103 20.09 -15.40 -6.11
CA ILE A 103 18.96 -14.47 -6.06
C ILE A 103 18.37 -14.32 -7.46
N ILE A 104 17.05 -14.50 -7.55
CA ILE A 104 16.28 -14.34 -8.79
C ILE A 104 15.75 -12.92 -8.91
N GLY A 105 15.32 -12.34 -7.79
CA GLY A 105 14.79 -10.98 -7.76
C GLY A 105 14.59 -10.45 -6.36
N SER A 106 14.44 -9.13 -6.29
CA SER A 106 14.23 -8.38 -5.06
C SER A 106 13.24 -7.23 -5.29
N TRP A 107 12.35 -7.02 -4.32
CA TRP A 107 11.27 -6.06 -4.41
C TRP A 107 11.04 -5.36 -3.07
N LEU A 108 10.42 -4.19 -3.12
CA LEU A 108 9.77 -3.55 -1.99
C LEU A 108 8.26 -3.64 -2.23
N LEU A 109 7.56 -4.41 -1.41
CA LEU A 109 6.13 -4.72 -1.58
C LEU A 109 5.33 -4.37 -0.32
N THR A 110 4.01 -4.41 -0.46
CA THR A 110 3.08 -4.30 0.66
C THR A 110 2.65 -5.70 1.09
N GLU A 111 3.04 -6.14 2.28
CA GLU A 111 2.50 -7.35 2.90
C GLU A 111 1.15 -7.02 3.55
N ILE A 112 0.15 -7.85 3.29
CA ILE A 112 -1.21 -7.69 3.81
C ILE A 112 -1.46 -8.81 4.82
N SER A 113 -1.67 -8.43 6.08
CA SER A 113 -1.94 -9.39 7.15
C SER A 113 -3.34 -10.01 7.07
N LEU A 114 -3.60 -11.03 7.88
CA LEU A 114 -4.94 -11.61 8.05
C LEU A 114 -5.99 -10.56 8.46
N TRP A 115 -5.57 -9.58 9.28
CA TRP A 115 -6.39 -8.48 9.77
C TRP A 115 -6.39 -7.27 8.86
N ASP A 116 -5.99 -7.46 7.60
CA ASP A 116 -5.91 -6.41 6.61
C ASP A 116 -4.93 -5.27 6.97
N ILE A 117 -3.91 -5.55 7.76
CA ILE A 117 -2.90 -4.53 8.09
C ILE A 117 -1.86 -4.53 6.98
N GLU A 118 -1.74 -3.42 6.27
CA GLU A 118 -0.71 -3.19 5.26
C GLU A 118 0.63 -2.87 5.91
N LYS A 119 1.70 -3.51 5.47
CA LYS A 119 3.05 -3.31 6.00
C LYS A 119 4.07 -3.25 4.87
N GLU A 120 5.00 -2.31 4.95
CA GLU A 120 6.13 -2.22 4.03
C GLU A 120 7.12 -3.36 4.30
N ARG A 121 7.43 -4.15 3.26
CA ARG A 121 8.34 -5.30 3.36
C ARG A 121 9.29 -5.37 2.18
N LEU A 122 10.56 -5.61 2.46
CA LEU A 122 11.51 -6.06 1.45
C LEU A 122 11.27 -7.55 1.20
N VAL A 123 11.17 -7.92 -0.07
CA VAL A 123 10.96 -9.30 -0.49
C VAL A 123 12.12 -9.72 -1.36
N ILE A 124 12.78 -10.82 -1.00
CA ILE A 124 13.87 -11.40 -1.79
C ILE A 124 13.49 -12.83 -2.17
N LEU A 125 13.60 -13.15 -3.45
CA LEU A 125 13.37 -14.49 -3.98
C LEU A 125 14.71 -15.12 -4.38
N SER A 126 15.05 -16.25 -3.75
CA SER A 126 16.12 -17.13 -4.18
C SER A 126 15.54 -18.40 -4.81
N LYS A 127 16.39 -19.23 -5.43
CA LYS A 127 15.97 -20.52 -6.01
C LYS A 127 15.36 -21.50 -4.99
N LYS A 128 15.62 -21.30 -3.70
CA LYS A 128 15.23 -22.24 -2.63
C LYS A 128 14.20 -21.65 -1.67
N ALA A 129 14.18 -20.34 -1.47
CA ALA A 129 13.32 -19.70 -0.48
C ALA A 129 12.90 -18.28 -0.88
N ILE A 130 11.78 -17.83 -0.32
CA ILE A 130 11.36 -16.44 -0.32
C ILE A 130 11.56 -15.85 1.09
N TYR A 131 12.07 -14.63 1.15
CA TYR A 131 12.31 -13.88 2.38
C TYR A 131 11.37 -12.69 2.44
N SER A 132 10.55 -12.59 3.48
CA SER A 132 9.81 -11.36 3.84
C SER A 132 10.56 -10.65 4.95
N ILE A 133 10.99 -9.41 4.73
CA ILE A 133 11.90 -8.71 5.64
C ILE A 133 11.26 -7.38 6.06
N LYS A 134 11.13 -7.19 7.38
CA LYS A 134 10.84 -5.90 8.00
C LYS A 134 12.16 -5.16 8.17
N TYR A 135 12.39 -4.18 7.33
CA TYR A 135 13.56 -3.32 7.36
C TYR A 135 13.21 -1.94 7.88
N ASP A 136 13.98 -1.43 8.83
CA ASP A 136 13.85 -0.06 9.33
C ASP A 136 14.61 0.90 8.41
N PHE A 137 13.89 1.63 7.57
CA PHE A 137 14.47 2.61 6.65
C PHE A 137 14.97 3.89 7.33
N ILE A 138 14.65 4.09 8.60
CA ILE A 138 15.12 5.23 9.39
C ILE A 138 16.47 4.88 10.00
N SER A 139 16.54 3.75 10.69
CA SER A 139 17.77 3.28 11.38
C SER A 139 18.69 2.43 10.49
N LEU A 140 18.28 2.10 9.27
CA LEU A 140 18.99 1.22 8.32
C LEU A 140 19.38 -0.13 8.94
N LYS A 141 18.38 -0.86 9.45
CA LYS A 141 18.59 -2.17 10.09
C LYS A 141 17.48 -3.16 9.79
N ILE A 142 17.83 -4.43 9.75
CA ILE A 142 16.87 -5.53 9.72
C ILE A 142 16.25 -5.68 11.11
N LEU A 143 14.92 -5.60 11.19
CA LEU A 143 14.18 -5.77 12.45
C LEU A 143 13.69 -7.20 12.65
N GLU A 144 13.15 -7.78 11.58
CA GLU A 144 12.52 -9.10 11.59
C GLU A 144 12.54 -9.64 10.16
N TYR A 145 12.72 -10.95 10.01
CA TYR A 145 12.56 -11.60 8.71
C TYR A 145 11.84 -12.93 8.86
N ASN A 146 11.17 -13.34 7.79
CA ASN A 146 10.52 -14.64 7.67
C ASN A 146 11.05 -15.32 6.41
N ARG A 147 11.69 -16.48 6.56
CA ARG A 147 12.22 -17.30 5.46
C ARG A 147 11.30 -18.49 5.20
N ILE A 148 10.75 -18.57 4.01
CA ILE A 148 9.80 -19.59 3.58
C ILE A 148 10.47 -20.39 2.45
N PRO A 149 10.87 -21.65 2.68
CA PRO A 149 11.33 -22.53 1.60
C PRO A 149 10.26 -22.67 0.52
N LEU A 150 10.63 -22.55 -0.76
CA LEU A 150 9.69 -22.68 -1.86
C LEU A 150 9.05 -24.07 -1.91
N LEU A 151 9.78 -25.10 -1.46
CA LEU A 151 9.31 -26.48 -1.36
C LEU A 151 8.08 -26.64 -0.45
N GLN A 152 7.87 -25.74 0.53
CA GLN A 152 6.72 -25.84 1.42
C GLN A 152 5.45 -25.20 0.85
N ILE A 153 5.58 -24.37 -0.19
CA ILE A 153 4.45 -23.63 -0.78
C ILE A 153 3.61 -24.60 -1.61
N ASP A 154 2.40 -24.88 -1.16
CA ASP A 154 1.48 -25.80 -1.81
C ASP A 154 0.52 -25.10 -2.78
N THR A 155 0.20 -23.82 -2.54
CA THR A 155 -0.76 -23.09 -3.36
C THR A 155 -0.31 -21.65 -3.58
N LEU A 156 -0.32 -21.22 -4.85
CA LEU A 156 -0.17 -19.83 -5.26
C LEU A 156 -1.51 -19.32 -5.79
N VAL A 157 -2.05 -18.27 -5.20
CA VAL A 157 -3.24 -17.57 -5.70
C VAL A 157 -2.83 -16.19 -6.20
N SER A 158 -3.30 -15.78 -7.38
CA SER A 158 -3.07 -14.44 -7.93
C SER A 158 -4.38 -13.82 -8.37
N GLY A 159 -4.60 -12.54 -8.04
CA GLY A 159 -5.77 -11.80 -8.50
C GLY A 159 -6.12 -10.64 -7.59
N GLU A 160 -7.36 -10.16 -7.70
CA GLU A 160 -7.83 -8.99 -6.97
C GLU A 160 -8.07 -9.31 -5.49
N LEU A 161 -7.67 -8.38 -4.63
CA LEU A 161 -7.94 -8.41 -3.20
C LEU A 161 -9.35 -7.90 -2.92
N VAL A 162 -10.18 -8.75 -2.36
CA VAL A 162 -11.60 -8.44 -2.08
C VAL A 162 -11.96 -8.75 -0.64
N TYR A 163 -12.87 -7.95 -0.10
CA TYR A 163 -13.50 -8.28 1.16
C TYR A 163 -14.68 -9.24 0.95
N PRO A 164 -15.03 -10.06 1.97
CA PRO A 164 -16.24 -10.85 1.97
C PRO A 164 -17.47 -9.96 1.70
N PRO A 165 -18.52 -10.48 1.03
CA PRO A 165 -19.75 -9.72 0.75
C PRO A 165 -20.42 -9.14 2.00
N SER A 166 -20.19 -9.76 3.17
CA SER A 166 -20.71 -9.30 4.46
C SER A 166 -19.91 -8.16 5.10
N SER A 167 -18.78 -7.75 4.51
CA SER A 167 -17.94 -6.69 5.05
C SER A 167 -18.47 -5.30 4.67
N LEU A 168 -18.44 -4.38 5.62
CA LEU A 168 -18.79 -2.96 5.42
C LEU A 168 -17.61 -2.13 4.90
N ALA A 169 -16.44 -2.76 4.69
CA ALA A 169 -15.25 -2.06 4.20
C ALA A 169 -15.43 -1.63 2.72
N PRO A 170 -14.87 -0.48 2.32
CA PRO A 170 -14.90 -0.03 0.94
C PRO A 170 -14.18 -1.02 0.03
N LYS A 171 -14.59 -1.10 -1.24
CA LYS A 171 -13.94 -1.97 -2.22
C LYS A 171 -12.44 -1.64 -2.32
N ARG A 172 -11.62 -2.69 -2.33
CA ARG A 172 -10.20 -2.58 -2.68
C ARG A 172 -10.04 -2.67 -4.20
N HIS A 173 -9.21 -1.79 -4.75
CA HIS A 173 -8.78 -1.82 -6.15
C HIS A 173 -7.30 -2.17 -6.19
N MET A 174 -6.95 -3.33 -5.63
CA MET A 174 -5.58 -3.81 -5.56
C MET A 174 -5.52 -5.25 -6.04
N SER A 175 -4.51 -5.55 -6.85
CA SER A 175 -4.15 -6.92 -7.22
C SER A 175 -2.97 -7.38 -6.37
N GLY A 176 -2.89 -8.68 -6.14
CA GLY A 176 -1.84 -9.26 -5.34
C GLY A 176 -1.64 -10.74 -5.60
N ILE A 177 -0.70 -11.28 -4.84
CA ILE A 177 -0.42 -12.71 -4.79
C ILE A 177 -0.53 -13.22 -3.36
N ARG A 178 -0.98 -14.46 -3.21
CA ARG A 178 -1.01 -15.17 -1.94
C ARG A 178 -0.27 -16.51 -2.08
N LEU A 179 0.76 -16.68 -1.27
CA LEU A 179 1.57 -17.90 -1.17
C LEU A 179 1.12 -18.66 0.07
N MET A 180 0.62 -19.88 -0.07
CA MET A 180 0.08 -20.67 1.04
C MET A 180 0.85 -21.98 1.23
N TRP A 181 0.97 -22.40 2.49
CA TRP A 181 1.54 -23.69 2.89
C TRP A 181 0.65 -24.40 3.92
N ASN A 182 -0.66 -24.16 3.85
CA ASN A 182 -1.66 -24.69 4.77
C ASN A 182 -2.33 -25.98 4.27
N LYS A 183 -2.01 -26.44 3.06
CA LYS A 183 -2.63 -27.61 2.39
C LYS A 183 -4.16 -27.51 2.33
N GLY A 184 -4.68 -26.29 2.18
CA GLY A 184 -6.13 -26.02 2.19
C GLY A 184 -6.81 -26.07 3.56
N ASN A 185 -6.07 -26.30 4.65
CA ASN A 185 -6.65 -26.31 5.99
C ASN A 185 -7.04 -24.88 6.43
N PRO A 186 -8.23 -24.71 7.02
CA PRO A 186 -8.64 -23.41 7.53
C PRO A 186 -7.75 -22.99 8.71
N VAL A 187 -7.51 -21.69 8.83
CA VAL A 187 -6.77 -21.13 9.98
C VAL A 187 -7.59 -21.36 11.25
N PRO A 188 -6.97 -21.84 12.34
CA PRO A 188 -7.64 -22.00 13.62
C PRO A 188 -8.31 -20.71 14.09
N LEU A 189 -9.50 -20.81 14.69
CA LEU A 189 -10.25 -19.65 15.19
C LEU A 189 -9.40 -18.77 16.13
N THR A 190 -8.56 -19.37 16.97
CA THR A 190 -7.67 -18.64 17.90
C THR A 190 -6.70 -17.70 17.18
N LYS A 191 -6.21 -18.08 15.98
CA LYS A 191 -5.37 -17.23 15.14
C LYS A 191 -6.19 -16.13 14.46
N LYS A 192 -7.41 -16.46 14.04
CA LYS A 192 -8.33 -15.48 13.43
C LYS A 192 -8.65 -14.33 14.39
N TRP A 193 -8.74 -14.60 15.69
CA TRP A 193 -9.02 -13.60 16.71
C TRP A 193 -7.78 -12.84 17.24
N ASN A 194 -6.57 -13.18 16.80
CA ASN A 194 -5.35 -12.52 17.25
C ASN A 194 -4.76 -11.61 16.15
N PRO A 195 -4.83 -10.27 16.27
CA PRO A 195 -4.26 -9.33 15.30
C PRO A 195 -2.72 -9.36 15.21
N PHE A 196 -2.06 -9.97 16.21
CA PHE A 196 -0.62 -10.14 16.28
C PHE A 196 -0.16 -11.56 15.94
N ALA A 197 -1.05 -12.43 15.43
CA ALA A 197 -0.65 -13.75 14.95
C ALA A 197 0.37 -13.62 13.80
N LYS A 198 1.58 -14.15 14.02
CA LYS A 198 2.69 -14.09 13.04
C LYS A 198 2.85 -15.38 12.23
N ASP A 199 2.33 -16.49 12.73
CA ASP A 199 2.40 -17.82 12.16
C ASP A 199 1.12 -18.17 11.38
N ILE A 200 0.72 -17.25 10.51
CA ILE A 200 -0.30 -17.53 9.52
C ILE A 200 0.36 -18.29 8.38
N PRO A 201 -0.19 -19.45 7.95
CA PRO A 201 0.44 -20.31 6.95
C PRO A 201 0.26 -19.80 5.51
N TRP A 202 0.35 -18.48 5.33
CA TRP A 202 0.43 -17.83 4.04
C TRP A 202 1.02 -16.41 4.14
N LEU A 203 1.52 -15.93 3.02
CA LEU A 203 1.89 -14.54 2.80
C LEU A 203 1.02 -13.95 1.70
N THR A 204 0.52 -12.73 1.89
CA THR A 204 -0.18 -11.98 0.84
C THR A 204 0.60 -10.72 0.53
N TYR A 205 0.93 -10.51 -0.74
CA TYR A 205 1.61 -9.32 -1.20
C TYR A 205 0.77 -8.56 -2.22
N ALA A 206 0.92 -7.25 -2.21
CA ALA A 206 0.43 -6.35 -3.24
C ALA A 206 1.54 -5.35 -3.60
N SER A 207 1.35 -4.62 -4.71
CA SER A 207 2.30 -3.59 -5.13
C SER A 207 2.46 -2.50 -4.07
N HIS A 208 3.67 -1.97 -3.95
CA HIS A 208 3.97 -0.88 -3.01
C HIS A 208 3.37 0.44 -3.52
N PRO A 209 2.93 1.37 -2.67
CA PRO A 209 2.38 2.67 -3.11
C PRO A 209 3.28 3.43 -4.09
N LEU A 210 4.61 3.32 -3.95
CA LEU A 210 5.56 3.95 -4.86
C LEU A 210 5.45 3.46 -6.31
N PHE A 211 4.86 2.29 -6.57
CA PHE A 211 4.62 1.77 -7.92
C PHE A 211 3.85 2.76 -8.80
N TRP A 212 2.83 3.42 -8.26
CA TRP A 212 1.98 4.33 -9.02
C TRP A 212 2.56 5.73 -9.23
N TYR A 213 3.62 6.09 -8.51
CA TYR A 213 4.08 7.48 -8.45
C TYR A 213 5.58 7.69 -8.72
N LYS A 214 6.42 6.66 -8.60
CA LYS A 214 7.87 6.82 -8.65
C LYS A 214 8.47 6.45 -10.01
N GLY A 215 9.21 7.39 -10.60
CA GLY A 215 10.34 7.11 -11.49
C GLY A 215 10.01 6.51 -12.87
N SER A 216 11.05 5.96 -13.49
CA SER A 216 10.99 5.24 -14.77
C SER A 216 10.37 3.86 -14.62
N GLU A 217 9.92 3.24 -15.72
CA GLU A 217 9.32 1.89 -15.68
C GLU A 217 10.26 0.83 -15.08
N ALA A 218 11.58 0.97 -15.29
CA ALA A 218 12.57 0.09 -14.67
C ALA A 218 12.60 0.23 -13.14
N GLU A 219 12.44 1.45 -12.62
CA GLU A 219 12.36 1.69 -11.19
C GLU A 219 11.03 1.26 -10.58
N LYS A 220 9.93 1.30 -11.35
CA LYS A 220 8.62 0.80 -10.91
C LYS A 220 8.59 -0.71 -10.78
N ALA A 221 9.39 -1.43 -11.57
CA ALA A 221 9.43 -2.89 -11.56
C ALA A 221 9.73 -3.46 -10.15
N ARG A 222 10.56 -2.77 -9.33
CA ARG A 222 10.88 -3.21 -7.96
C ARG A 222 9.73 -3.03 -6.97
N PHE A 223 8.71 -2.26 -7.34
CA PHE A 223 7.50 -2.01 -6.52
C PHE A 223 6.29 -2.79 -7.03
N ASN A 224 6.42 -3.49 -8.17
CA ASN A 224 5.33 -4.23 -8.79
C ASN A 224 5.31 -5.70 -8.32
N VAL A 225 4.18 -6.12 -7.75
CA VAL A 225 3.95 -7.50 -7.33
C VAL A 225 3.91 -8.49 -8.50
N GLU A 226 3.55 -8.05 -9.70
CA GLU A 226 3.49 -8.91 -10.88
C GLU A 226 4.88 -9.46 -11.28
N GLY A 227 5.94 -8.69 -11.01
CA GLY A 227 7.32 -9.16 -11.22
C GLY A 227 7.68 -10.32 -10.31
N LEU A 228 7.20 -10.31 -9.05
CA LEU A 228 7.32 -11.45 -8.15
C LEU A 228 6.46 -12.62 -8.62
N GLN A 229 5.22 -12.34 -9.06
CA GLN A 229 4.29 -13.36 -9.55
C GLN A 229 4.82 -14.13 -10.75
N SER A 230 5.44 -13.45 -11.71
CA SER A 230 5.98 -14.09 -12.92
C SER A 230 7.17 -14.98 -12.57
N LEU A 231 8.12 -14.46 -11.79
CA LEU A 231 9.35 -15.19 -11.45
C LEU A 231 9.07 -16.37 -10.51
N ILE A 232 8.21 -16.21 -9.49
CA ILE A 232 8.03 -17.28 -8.49
C ILE A 232 7.42 -18.56 -9.08
N LYS A 233 6.60 -18.45 -10.14
CA LYS A 233 5.97 -19.61 -10.79
C LYS A 233 6.97 -20.64 -11.29
N ASP A 234 8.14 -20.19 -11.74
CA ASP A 234 9.17 -21.06 -12.32
C ASP A 234 9.97 -21.84 -11.25
N PHE A 235 9.87 -21.43 -9.98
CA PHE A 235 10.62 -22.04 -8.87
C PHE A 235 9.72 -22.74 -7.84
N LEU A 236 8.41 -22.76 -8.07
CA LEU A 236 7.49 -23.52 -7.23
C LEU A 236 7.57 -25.02 -7.55
N PRO A 237 7.29 -25.88 -6.56
CA PRO A 237 7.21 -27.33 -6.77
C PRO A 237 6.19 -27.71 -7.84
N SER A 238 6.41 -28.83 -8.55
CA SER A 238 5.51 -29.28 -9.62
C SER A 238 4.11 -29.67 -9.13
N ASP A 239 3.97 -30.00 -7.84
CA ASP A 239 2.71 -30.29 -7.17
C ASP A 239 1.99 -29.03 -6.63
N CYS A 240 2.60 -27.85 -6.78
CA CYS A 240 2.03 -26.59 -6.34
C CYS A 240 0.80 -26.20 -7.20
N ILE A 241 -0.29 -25.85 -6.53
CA ILE A 241 -1.54 -25.46 -7.17
C ILE A 241 -1.50 -23.97 -7.49
N ILE A 242 -1.42 -23.62 -8.77
CA ILE A 242 -1.47 -22.22 -9.24
C ILE A 242 -2.90 -21.87 -9.61
N ARG A 243 -3.48 -20.87 -8.95
CA ARG A 243 -4.85 -20.38 -9.19
C ARG A 243 -4.84 -18.90 -9.51
N ASN A 244 -5.60 -18.52 -10.53
CA ASN A 244 -5.98 -17.12 -10.76
C ASN A 244 -7.39 -16.91 -10.24
N GLY A 245 -7.58 -15.96 -9.33
CA GLY A 245 -8.87 -15.72 -8.69
C GLY A 245 -8.80 -14.70 -7.56
N LEU A 246 -9.94 -14.44 -6.95
CA LEU A 246 -10.07 -13.45 -5.89
C LEU A 246 -9.32 -13.87 -4.63
N ILE A 247 -8.56 -12.95 -4.06
CA ILE A 247 -7.88 -13.11 -2.78
C ILE A 247 -8.78 -12.51 -1.71
N ILE A 248 -9.49 -13.37 -0.98
CA ILE A 248 -10.41 -12.93 0.08
C ILE A 248 -9.61 -12.52 1.32
N ILE A 249 -9.86 -11.31 1.82
CA ILE A 249 -9.33 -10.80 3.08
C ILE A 249 -10.39 -11.01 4.17
N GLU A 250 -10.19 -11.97 5.07
CA GLU A 250 -11.16 -12.38 6.09
C GLU A 250 -11.39 -11.34 7.23
N ASN A 251 -11.15 -10.05 6.98
CA ASN A 251 -11.35 -9.02 8.00
C ASN A 251 -12.84 -8.64 8.13
N TYR A 252 -13.47 -9.08 9.23
CA TYR A 252 -14.87 -8.82 9.54
C TYR A 252 -15.10 -7.54 10.37
N PHE A 253 -14.10 -7.07 11.13
CA PHE A 253 -14.19 -5.89 12.00
C PHE A 253 -13.01 -4.94 11.75
N GLY A 254 -13.07 -4.25 10.62
CA GLY A 254 -11.92 -3.56 10.03
C GLY A 254 -11.63 -2.14 10.48
N VAL A 255 -12.26 -1.56 11.51
CA VAL A 255 -12.05 -0.14 11.85
C VAL A 255 -10.57 0.16 12.14
N GLY A 256 -9.90 -0.69 12.92
CA GLY A 256 -8.48 -0.53 13.22
C GLY A 256 -7.60 -0.61 11.97
N ALA A 257 -7.86 -1.59 11.09
CA ALA A 257 -7.12 -1.75 9.83
C ALA A 257 -7.38 -0.60 8.85
N LEU A 258 -8.62 -0.11 8.76
CA LEU A 258 -8.98 1.04 7.94
C LEU A 258 -8.24 2.30 8.40
N VAL A 259 -8.23 2.57 9.70
CA VAL A 259 -7.48 3.71 10.27
C VAL A 259 -5.99 3.53 10.05
N HIS A 260 -5.45 2.33 10.28
CA HIS A 260 -4.04 2.02 10.09
C HIS A 260 -3.59 2.25 8.63
N ASN A 261 -4.32 1.69 7.67
CA ASN A 261 -3.98 1.75 6.26
C ASN A 261 -4.23 3.15 5.69
N ARG A 262 -5.33 3.81 6.05
CA ARG A 262 -5.61 5.19 5.63
C ARG A 262 -4.52 6.16 6.08
N ASN A 263 -3.95 5.95 7.27
CA ASN A 263 -2.83 6.74 7.78
C ASN A 263 -1.46 6.19 7.37
N GLY A 264 -1.39 5.07 6.62
CA GLY A 264 -0.16 4.43 6.18
C GLY A 264 0.77 4.01 7.32
N LEU A 265 0.23 3.61 8.48
CA LEU A 265 1.03 3.32 9.71
C LEU A 265 2.04 2.19 9.54
N GLY A 266 1.86 1.33 8.53
CA GLY A 266 2.78 0.24 8.23
C GLY A 266 3.94 0.60 7.31
N PHE A 267 4.05 1.87 6.91
CA PHE A 267 5.09 2.38 6.02
C PHE A 267 6.00 3.37 6.75
N TYR A 268 7.30 3.31 6.45
CA TYR A 268 8.28 4.25 6.99
C TYR A 268 8.15 5.59 6.29
N LYS A 269 7.45 6.52 6.96
CA LYS A 269 7.13 7.85 6.43
C LYS A 269 7.51 8.96 7.42
N ILE A 270 7.88 10.12 6.90
CA ILE A 270 8.03 11.36 7.65
C ILE A 270 6.63 11.81 8.09
N ARG A 271 6.44 12.03 9.40
CA ARG A 271 5.15 12.43 10.00
C ARG A 271 5.28 13.68 10.87
N GLY A 272 6.07 14.65 10.40
CA GLY A 272 6.38 15.85 11.18
C GLY A 272 7.35 15.54 12.32
N LYS A 273 7.07 16.00 13.55
CA LYS A 273 7.98 15.86 14.72
C LYS A 273 8.07 14.45 15.32
N VAL A 274 7.30 13.49 14.80
CA VAL A 274 7.29 12.10 15.30
C VAL A 274 7.67 11.20 14.13
N SER A 275 8.70 10.36 14.30
CA SER A 275 9.07 9.30 13.36
C SER A 275 9.03 7.95 14.09
N PHE A 276 8.44 6.93 13.47
CA PHE A 276 8.39 5.56 13.98
C PHE A 276 8.70 4.56 12.86
#